data_AF-A0A3D5H9C6-F1
#
_entry.id   AF-A0A3D5H9C6-F1
#
_cell.length_a   1.000
_cell.length_b   1.000
_cell.length_c   1.000
_cell.angle_alpha   90.00
_cell.angle_beta   90.00
_cell.angle_gamma   90.00
#
_symmetry.space_group_name_H-M   'P 1'
#
loop_
_entity.id
_entity.type
_entity.pdbx_description
1 polymer ?
#
loop_
_entity_poly.entity_id
_entity_poly.type
_entity_poly.pdbx_seq_one_letter_code
_entity_poly.pdbx_strand_id
1 'polypeptide(L)'
;MKLAELFAGYPMHVEFRHDSWNQPSTWELLQEHSLSPASIDIPRIKQFMPHVAAAKNDHAYLRLHGRNENGWLLNGIDTRYDYLYNGRELREILRRVEVLSGKSNHLTIIFNNTTGGKAVANALQLVSSLREGKHVLIPDATLRAFPHLQEIASVVDTDPTLIGDREYRRAI
;
A
#
# COMPACT_ATOMS: atom_id res chain seq x y z
N MET A 1 16.11 -4.63 -23.02
CA MET A 1 15.42 -5.61 -22.14
C MET A 1 13.99 -5.82 -22.66
N LYS A 2 13.65 -7.02 -23.15
CA LYS A 2 12.38 -7.30 -23.87
C LYS A 2 11.11 -6.80 -23.16
N LEU A 3 11.03 -6.91 -21.83
CA LEU A 3 9.86 -6.43 -21.08
C LEU A 3 9.71 -4.90 -21.11
N ALA A 4 10.80 -4.12 -21.00
CA ALA A 4 10.70 -2.66 -21.09
C ALA A 4 10.30 -2.22 -22.50
N GLU A 5 10.81 -2.91 -23.52
CA GLU A 5 10.49 -2.62 -24.92
C GLU A 5 9.00 -2.89 -25.20
N LEU A 6 8.46 -3.98 -24.69
CA LEU A 6 7.04 -4.34 -24.87
C LEU A 6 6.07 -3.35 -24.23
N PHE A 7 6.46 -2.74 -23.11
CA PHE A 7 5.63 -1.78 -22.37
C PHE A 7 6.12 -0.34 -22.49
N ALA A 8 6.89 -0.05 -23.54
CA ALA A 8 7.37 1.29 -23.82
C ALA A 8 6.19 2.29 -23.92
N GLY A 9 6.35 3.46 -23.29
CA GLY A 9 5.32 4.50 -23.22
C GLY A 9 4.42 4.44 -21.99
N TYR A 10 4.49 3.37 -21.17
CA TYR A 10 3.77 3.29 -19.89
C TYR A 10 4.70 3.53 -18.69
N PRO A 11 4.21 4.11 -17.58
CA PRO A 11 4.94 4.12 -16.32
C PRO A 11 5.18 2.68 -15.82
N MET A 12 6.45 2.27 -15.74
CA MET A 12 6.84 0.93 -15.32
C MET A 12 7.55 0.94 -13.98
N HIS A 13 7.06 0.13 -13.05
CA HIS A 13 7.67 -0.09 -11.75
C HIS A 13 8.15 -1.54 -11.60
N VAL A 14 9.36 -1.72 -11.09
CA VAL A 14 9.96 -3.04 -10.82
C VAL A 14 10.15 -3.22 -9.32
N GLU A 15 9.58 -4.30 -8.79
CA GLU A 15 9.69 -4.67 -7.39
C GLU A 15 10.74 -5.78 -7.20
N PHE A 16 11.78 -5.49 -6.43
CA PHE A 16 12.79 -6.47 -6.04
C PHE A 16 12.58 -6.86 -4.58
N ARG A 17 12.65 -8.16 -4.29
CA ARG A 17 12.45 -8.67 -2.92
C ARG A 17 13.73 -9.10 -2.23
N HIS A 18 14.73 -9.54 -2.98
CA HIS A 18 15.96 -10.09 -2.43
C HIS A 18 17.12 -9.09 -2.53
N ASP A 19 17.95 -9.02 -1.49
CA ASP A 19 19.07 -8.07 -1.39
C ASP A 19 20.16 -8.30 -2.46
N SER A 20 20.20 -9.46 -3.11
CA SER A 20 21.10 -9.69 -4.25
C SER A 20 20.88 -8.72 -5.41
N TRP A 21 19.71 -8.08 -5.49
CA TRP A 21 19.43 -7.03 -6.47
C TRP A 21 19.95 -5.66 -6.08
N ASN A 22 20.39 -5.46 -4.83
CA ASN A 22 20.88 -4.19 -4.30
C ASN A 22 22.35 -3.97 -4.69
N GLN A 23 22.61 -3.91 -6.00
CA GLN A 23 23.94 -3.74 -6.59
C GLN A 23 23.90 -2.59 -7.60
N PRO A 24 25.02 -1.84 -7.80
CA PRO A 24 25.09 -0.73 -8.74
C PRO A 24 24.58 -1.08 -10.14
N SER A 25 24.93 -2.26 -10.66
CA SER A 25 24.51 -2.74 -11.98
C SER A 25 22.99 -2.86 -12.15
N THR A 26 22.26 -3.20 -11.09
CA THR A 26 20.79 -3.22 -11.13
C THR A 26 20.25 -1.81 -11.32
N TRP A 27 20.78 -0.83 -10.58
CA TRP A 27 20.34 0.55 -10.66
C TRP A 27 20.67 1.17 -12.03
N GLU A 28 21.83 0.85 -12.59
CA GLU A 28 22.23 1.22 -13.95
C GLU A 28 21.27 0.63 -14.99
N LEU A 29 20.91 -0.65 -14.88
CA LEU A 29 19.95 -1.31 -15.77
C LEU A 29 18.57 -0.64 -15.72
N LEU A 30 18.08 -0.32 -14.51
CA LEU A 30 16.83 0.43 -14.33
C LEU A 30 16.93 1.81 -14.97
N GLN A 31 18.09 2.47 -14.83
CA GLN A 31 18.39 3.77 -15.43
C GLN A 31 18.27 3.70 -16.96
N GLU A 32 19.03 2.81 -17.59
CA GLU A 32 19.13 2.59 -19.03
C GLU A 32 17.76 2.31 -19.67
N HIS A 33 16.93 1.50 -19.02
CA HIS A 33 15.63 1.10 -19.55
C HIS A 33 14.46 1.97 -19.07
N SER A 34 14.73 3.14 -18.50
CA SER A 34 13.66 4.04 -18.02
C SER A 34 12.69 3.39 -17.03
N LEU A 35 13.14 2.39 -16.26
CA LEU A 35 12.34 1.70 -15.25
C LEU A 35 12.45 2.37 -13.89
N SER A 36 11.33 2.44 -13.17
CA SER A 36 11.28 2.97 -11.81
C SER A 36 11.32 1.82 -10.79
N PRO A 37 12.08 1.92 -9.69
CA PRO A 37 12.00 0.94 -8.60
C PRO A 37 10.69 1.13 -7.84
N ALA A 38 10.03 0.03 -7.44
CA ALA A 38 8.96 0.09 -6.46
C ALA A 38 9.55 0.27 -5.06
N SER A 39 9.07 1.28 -4.33
CA SER A 39 9.36 1.43 -2.91
C SER A 39 8.53 0.39 -2.14
N ILE A 40 9.16 -0.49 -1.36
CA ILE A 40 8.44 -1.54 -0.63
C ILE A 40 8.54 -1.37 0.88
N ASP A 41 7.51 -1.80 1.59
CA ASP A 41 7.53 -2.05 3.03
C ASP A 41 7.26 -3.54 3.24
N ILE A 42 8.27 -4.22 3.79
CA ILE A 42 8.34 -5.64 4.10
C ILE A 42 9.09 -5.75 5.44
N PRO A 43 9.11 -6.91 6.13
CA PRO A 43 9.88 -7.01 7.35
C PRO A 43 11.37 -6.75 7.11
N ARG A 44 12.08 -6.22 8.11
CA ARG A 44 13.49 -5.81 7.97
C ARG A 44 14.43 -6.98 8.23
N ILE A 45 14.43 -7.95 7.32
CA ILE A 45 15.29 -9.13 7.36
C ILE A 45 16.44 -8.96 6.37
N LYS A 46 17.66 -9.39 6.74
CA LYS A 46 18.89 -9.19 5.94
C LYS A 46 18.78 -9.65 4.48
N GLN A 47 18.01 -10.71 4.21
CA GLN A 47 17.84 -11.24 2.84
C GLN A 47 16.98 -10.33 1.95
N PHE A 48 16.25 -9.38 2.54
CA PHE A 48 15.32 -8.53 1.82
C PHE A 48 15.93 -7.21 1.40
N MET A 49 15.48 -6.70 0.25
CA MET A 49 15.93 -5.40 -0.24
C MET A 49 15.58 -4.31 0.78
N PRO A 50 16.51 -3.39 1.11
CA PRO A 50 16.22 -2.29 2.01
C PRO A 50 15.09 -1.40 1.48
N HIS A 51 14.43 -0.68 2.38
CA HIS A 51 13.43 0.31 1.98
C HIS A 51 14.11 1.46 1.25
N VAL A 52 13.96 1.50 -0.07
CA VAL A 52 14.43 2.61 -0.90
C VAL A 52 13.23 3.48 -1.26
N ALA A 53 13.30 4.78 -0.98
CA ALA A 53 12.32 5.76 -1.44
C ALA A 53 12.76 6.31 -2.80
N ALA A 54 12.38 5.59 -3.86
CA ALA A 54 12.72 5.91 -5.23
C ALA A 54 11.52 6.44 -6.01
N ALA A 55 11.79 7.44 -6.84
CA ALA A 55 10.86 7.95 -7.83
C ALA A 55 11.64 8.18 -9.13
N LYS A 56 11.02 7.88 -10.26
CA LYS A 56 11.59 8.12 -11.58
C LYS A 56 10.45 8.34 -12.57
N ASN A 57 10.70 9.18 -13.58
CA ASN A 57 9.73 9.57 -14.60
C ASN A 57 8.46 10.18 -13.99
N ASP A 58 8.57 10.98 -12.93
CA ASP A 58 7.44 11.67 -12.29
C ASP A 58 6.40 10.78 -11.60
N HIS A 59 6.64 9.46 -11.55
CA HIS A 59 5.82 8.47 -10.88
C HIS A 59 6.59 7.79 -9.74
N ALA A 60 5.96 7.72 -8.57
CA ALA A 60 6.40 6.93 -7.44
C ALA A 60 5.38 5.82 -7.14
N TYR A 61 5.89 4.71 -6.62
CA TYR A 61 5.08 3.55 -6.28
C TYR A 61 5.52 3.01 -4.92
N LEU A 62 4.57 2.90 -3.99
CA LEU A 62 4.78 2.40 -2.64
C LEU A 62 3.89 1.19 -2.38
N ARG A 63 4.49 0.03 -2.06
CA ARG A 63 3.75 -1.20 -1.76
C ARG A 63 4.03 -1.69 -0.34
N LEU A 64 2.97 -1.81 0.45
CA LEU A 64 3.01 -2.05 1.89
C LEU A 64 2.53 -3.48 2.18
N HIS A 65 3.44 -4.43 2.36
CA HIS A 65 3.08 -5.85 2.50
C HIS A 65 2.82 -6.30 3.95
N GLY A 66 3.10 -5.44 4.93
CA GLY A 66 3.15 -5.81 6.34
C GLY A 66 4.55 -6.26 6.77
N ARG A 67 4.74 -6.35 8.09
CA ARG A 67 6.03 -6.66 8.73
C ARG A 67 5.98 -7.94 9.56
N ASN A 68 5.15 -8.93 9.17
CA ASN A 68 5.05 -10.22 9.89
C ASN A 68 6.27 -11.13 9.62
N GLU A 69 7.39 -10.89 10.29
CA GLU A 69 8.64 -11.66 10.11
C GLU A 69 8.44 -13.18 10.09
N ASN A 70 7.68 -13.71 11.05
CA ASN A 70 7.40 -15.15 11.15
C ASN A 70 6.64 -15.67 9.92
N GLY A 71 5.63 -14.93 9.45
CA GLY A 71 4.90 -15.30 8.24
C GLY A 71 5.77 -15.28 6.98
N TRP A 72 6.70 -14.34 6.89
CA TRP A 72 7.66 -14.25 5.78
C TRP A 72 8.70 -15.37 5.80
N LEU A 73 9.17 -15.80 6.97
CA LEU A 73 10.18 -16.86 7.11
C LEU A 73 9.60 -18.28 6.98
N LEU A 74 8.39 -18.50 7.48
CA LEU A 74 7.76 -19.83 7.51
C LEU A 74 6.92 -20.16 6.26
N ASN A 75 6.94 -19.30 5.23
CA ASN A 75 6.28 -19.48 3.94
C ASN A 75 4.75 -19.75 3.98
N GLY A 76 4.05 -19.33 5.03
CA GLY A 76 2.59 -19.29 5.02
C GLY A 76 2.09 -18.08 4.22
N ILE A 77 1.42 -18.30 3.08
CA ILE A 77 0.96 -17.20 2.21
C ILE A 77 0.02 -16.26 2.97
N ASP A 78 -0.94 -16.81 3.70
CA ASP A 78 -1.92 -15.99 4.45
C ASP A 78 -1.28 -15.29 5.64
N THR A 79 -0.35 -15.94 6.33
CA THR A 79 0.33 -15.37 7.50
C THR A 79 1.30 -14.27 7.10
N ARG A 80 1.95 -14.38 5.93
CA ARG A 80 2.85 -13.36 5.37
C ARG A 80 2.23 -11.96 5.34
N TYR A 81 0.97 -11.88 4.91
CA TYR A 81 0.22 -10.63 4.75
C TYR A 81 -0.69 -10.34 5.95
N ASP A 82 -0.68 -11.20 6.97
CA ASP A 82 -1.46 -11.03 8.19
C ASP A 82 -0.80 -10.03 9.14
N TYR A 83 -0.95 -8.75 8.81
CA TYR A 83 -0.31 -7.67 9.54
C TYR A 83 -1.20 -6.43 9.58
N LEU A 84 -1.39 -5.86 10.77
CA LEU A 84 -2.07 -4.57 10.94
C LEU A 84 -1.01 -3.57 11.39
N TYR A 85 -0.69 -2.61 10.52
CA TYR A 85 0.25 -1.56 10.87
C TYR A 85 -0.27 -0.75 12.06
N ASN A 86 0.59 -0.51 13.04
CA ASN A 86 0.23 0.31 14.18
C ASN A 86 0.44 1.82 13.90
N GLY A 87 -0.05 2.69 14.78
CA GLY A 87 0.03 4.14 14.58
C GLY A 87 1.47 4.69 14.46
N ARG A 88 2.47 4.07 15.10
CA ARG A 88 3.89 4.46 14.95
C ARG A 88 4.38 4.17 13.54
N GLU A 89 4.05 3.00 13.02
CA GLU A 89 4.46 2.55 11.68
C GLU A 89 3.73 3.33 10.59
N LEU A 90 2.44 3.62 10.78
CA LEU A 90 1.70 4.49 9.86
C LEU A 90 2.31 5.89 9.78
N ARG A 91 2.82 6.45 10.89
CA ARG A 91 3.58 7.72 10.87
C ARG A 91 4.92 7.58 10.14
N GLU A 92 5.61 6.46 10.27
CA GLU A 92 6.83 6.18 9.49
C GLU A 92 6.54 6.10 7.99
N ILE A 93 5.45 5.41 7.62
CA ILE A 93 4.96 5.31 6.25
C ILE A 93 4.57 6.69 5.73
N LEU A 94 3.89 7.52 6.53
CA LEU A 94 3.50 8.88 6.14
C LEU A 94 4.72 9.74 5.78
N ARG A 95 5.79 9.69 6.57
CA ARG A 95 7.05 10.39 6.25
C ARG A 95 7.66 9.92 4.92
N ARG A 96 7.57 8.61 4.63
CA ARG A 96 8.02 8.08 3.34
C ARG A 96 7.14 8.57 2.20
N VAL A 97 5.83 8.65 2.41
CA VAL A 97 4.87 9.20 1.46
C VAL A 97 5.22 10.66 1.17
N GLU A 98 5.49 11.49 2.18
CA GLU A 98 5.93 12.88 2.01
C GLU A 98 7.21 12.99 1.17
N VAL A 99 8.22 12.14 1.43
CA VAL A 99 9.46 12.11 0.64
C VAL A 99 9.21 11.71 -0.81
N LEU A 100 8.34 10.73 -1.06
CA LEU A 100 8.01 10.29 -2.42
C LEU A 100 7.20 11.35 -3.17
N SER A 101 6.23 11.99 -2.51
CA SER A 101 5.45 13.11 -3.07
C SER A 101 6.33 14.31 -3.40
N GLY A 102 7.41 14.56 -2.65
CA GLY A 102 8.38 15.61 -2.99
C GLY A 102 9.24 15.30 -4.23
N LYS A 103 9.22 14.06 -4.74
CA LYS A 103 10.02 13.60 -5.88
C LYS A 103 9.19 13.16 -7.09
N SER A 104 7.85 13.24 -7.01
CA SER A 104 6.94 12.78 -8.05
C SER A 104 5.62 13.53 -7.99
N ASN A 105 5.01 13.82 -9.14
CA ASN A 105 3.66 14.38 -9.20
C ASN A 105 2.58 13.31 -9.00
N HIS A 106 2.92 12.03 -9.21
CA HIS A 106 2.00 10.91 -9.05
C HIS A 106 2.57 9.84 -8.13
N LEU A 107 1.92 9.60 -7.00
CA LEU A 107 2.27 8.54 -6.06
C LEU A 107 1.14 7.52 -5.95
N THR A 108 1.43 6.28 -6.33
CA THR A 108 0.52 5.15 -6.13
C THR A 108 0.92 4.38 -4.87
N ILE A 109 -0.02 4.22 -3.93
CA ILE A 109 0.20 3.48 -2.68
C ILE A 109 -0.71 2.25 -2.66
N ILE A 110 -0.13 1.07 -2.47
CA ILE A 110 -0.84 -0.21 -2.43
C ILE A 110 -0.62 -0.88 -1.08
N PHE A 111 -1.68 -1.04 -0.31
CA PHE A 111 -1.69 -1.91 0.88
C PHE A 111 -1.90 -3.36 0.44
N ASN A 112 -0.90 -4.20 0.68
CA ASN A 112 -0.87 -5.62 0.31
C ASN A 112 -0.90 -6.54 1.56
N ASN A 113 -1.13 -6.00 2.75
CA ASN A 113 -1.40 -6.73 4.00
C ASN A 113 -2.88 -7.16 4.09
N THR A 114 -3.33 -7.97 3.12
CA THR A 114 -4.75 -8.17 2.81
C THR A 114 -5.50 -9.12 3.74
N THR A 115 -4.80 -9.93 4.52
CA THR A 115 -5.44 -10.94 5.39
C THR A 115 -6.38 -10.29 6.39
N GLY A 116 -7.61 -10.79 6.46
CA GLY A 116 -8.66 -10.28 7.36
C GLY A 116 -9.11 -8.83 7.07
N GLY A 117 -8.83 -8.27 5.89
CA GLY A 117 -9.22 -6.90 5.55
C GLY A 117 -8.37 -5.79 6.18
N LYS A 118 -7.23 -6.14 6.79
CA LYS A 118 -6.31 -5.19 7.47
C LYS A 118 -5.77 -4.10 6.54
N ALA A 119 -5.55 -4.43 5.27
CA ALA A 119 -5.19 -3.46 4.23
C ALA A 119 -6.20 -2.31 4.12
N VAL A 120 -7.51 -2.59 4.18
CA VAL A 120 -8.56 -1.56 4.11
C VAL A 120 -8.51 -0.64 5.32
N ALA A 121 -8.38 -1.21 6.52
CA ALA A 121 -8.28 -0.43 7.76
C ALA A 121 -7.08 0.53 7.74
N ASN A 122 -5.89 0.02 7.40
CA ASN A 122 -4.70 0.86 7.33
C ASN A 122 -4.75 1.89 6.19
N ALA A 123 -5.36 1.56 5.05
CA ALA A 123 -5.57 2.51 3.97
C ALA A 123 -6.45 3.69 4.41
N LEU A 124 -7.55 3.42 5.11
CA LEU A 124 -8.43 4.46 5.66
C LEU A 124 -7.71 5.36 6.68
N GLN A 125 -6.89 4.79 7.56
CA GLN A 125 -6.05 5.56 8.48
C GLN A 125 -5.05 6.46 7.77
N LEU A 126 -4.40 5.96 6.72
CA LEU A 126 -3.46 6.75 5.94
C LEU A 126 -4.19 7.88 5.18
N VAL A 127 -5.36 7.60 4.60
CA VAL A 127 -6.18 8.64 3.92
C VAL A 127 -6.59 9.73 4.90
N SER A 128 -7.05 9.37 6.10
CA SER A 128 -7.38 10.37 7.14
C SER A 128 -6.14 11.21 7.49
N SER A 129 -4.99 10.57 7.70
CA SER A 129 -3.72 11.26 8.01
C SER A 129 -3.29 12.23 6.90
N LEU A 130 -3.40 11.81 5.63
CA LEU A 130 -3.10 12.64 4.45
C LEU A 130 -4.09 13.82 4.29
N ARG A 131 -5.27 13.72 4.89
CA ARG A 131 -6.28 14.77 4.93
C ARG A 131 -6.24 15.54 6.26
N GLU A 132 -5.08 15.60 6.91
CA GLU A 132 -4.87 16.35 8.15
C GLU A 132 -5.78 15.87 9.30
N GLY A 133 -6.05 14.56 9.36
CA GLY A 133 -6.90 13.95 10.36
C GLY A 133 -8.41 14.12 10.11
N LYS A 134 -8.81 14.63 8.93
CA LYS A 134 -10.22 14.68 8.55
C LYS A 134 -10.83 13.28 8.58
N HIS A 135 -12.09 13.24 9.00
CA HIS A 135 -12.86 12.02 9.07
C HIS A 135 -13.10 11.46 7.66
N VAL A 136 -13.11 10.14 7.56
CA VAL A 136 -13.33 9.38 6.31
C VAL A 136 -14.62 8.58 6.43
N LEU A 137 -15.29 8.33 5.31
CA LEU A 137 -16.48 7.46 5.29
C LEU A 137 -16.02 6.03 5.49
N ILE A 138 -16.51 5.37 6.55
CA ILE A 138 -16.13 4.00 6.89
C ILE A 138 -17.41 3.17 7.02
N PRO A 139 -17.56 2.07 6.26
CA PRO A 139 -18.71 1.18 6.41
C PRO A 139 -18.79 0.55 7.81
N ASP A 140 -20.00 0.36 8.33
CA ASP A 140 -20.22 -0.22 9.67
C ASP A 140 -19.58 -1.60 9.84
N ALA A 141 -19.56 -2.42 8.78
CA ALA A 141 -18.90 -3.72 8.81
C ALA A 141 -17.40 -3.59 9.11
N THR A 142 -16.76 -2.56 8.55
CA THR A 142 -15.35 -2.25 8.78
C THR A 142 -15.14 -1.70 10.19
N LEU A 143 -16.04 -0.84 10.71
CA LEU A 143 -15.96 -0.36 12.10
C LEU A 143 -16.12 -1.49 13.12
N ARG A 144 -17.05 -2.42 12.89
CA ARG A 144 -17.22 -3.60 13.76
C ARG A 144 -15.97 -4.48 13.76
N ALA A 145 -15.32 -4.66 12.60
CA ALA A 145 -14.09 -5.44 12.49
C ALA A 145 -12.86 -4.71 13.06
N PHE A 146 -12.84 -3.37 12.98
CA PHE A 146 -11.73 -2.53 13.38
C PHE A 146 -12.21 -1.33 14.22
N PRO A 147 -12.56 -1.53 15.50
CA PRO A 147 -13.17 -0.48 16.34
C PRO A 147 -12.33 0.78 16.52
N HIS A 148 -11.00 0.67 16.43
CA HIS A 148 -10.08 1.82 16.51
C HIS A 148 -10.28 2.83 15.38
N LEU A 149 -10.94 2.45 14.27
CA LEU A 149 -11.26 3.38 13.19
C LEU A 149 -12.36 4.39 13.55
N GLN A 150 -13.07 4.20 14.68
CA GLN A 150 -14.09 5.13 15.14
C GLN A 150 -13.54 6.55 15.34
N GLU A 151 -12.27 6.67 15.73
CA GLU A 151 -11.57 7.96 15.92
C GLU A 151 -11.49 8.81 14.64
N ILE A 152 -11.55 8.16 13.47
CA ILE A 152 -11.43 8.81 12.16
C ILE A 152 -12.67 8.64 11.30
N ALA A 153 -13.73 8.04 11.84
CA ALA A 153 -14.95 7.75 11.11
C ALA A 153 -15.82 9.01 11.04
N SER A 154 -16.30 9.33 9.84
CA SER A 154 -17.42 10.24 9.68
C SER A 154 -18.71 9.49 9.93
N VAL A 155 -19.65 10.11 10.65
CA VAL A 155 -21.02 9.59 10.74
C VAL A 155 -21.64 9.77 9.37
N VAL A 156 -22.00 8.67 8.72
CA VAL A 156 -22.86 8.73 7.55
C VAL A 156 -24.28 8.96 8.09
N ASP A 157 -24.86 10.12 7.82
CA ASP A 157 -26.31 10.26 7.88
C ASP A 157 -26.85 9.43 6.71
N THR A 158 -26.97 8.13 6.92
CA THR A 158 -27.55 7.25 5.91
C THR A 158 -29.02 7.56 5.88
N ASP A 159 -29.44 8.40 4.91
CA ASP A 159 -30.82 8.33 4.46
C ASP A 159 -31.06 6.87 4.03
N PRO A 160 -31.91 6.12 4.75
CA PRO A 160 -32.10 4.69 4.53
C PRO A 160 -32.68 4.37 3.14
N THR A 161 -33.03 5.37 2.34
CA THR A 161 -33.52 5.22 0.97
C THR A 161 -32.44 4.87 -0.07
N LEU A 162 -31.15 5.09 0.22
CA LEU A 162 -30.06 4.84 -0.76
C LEU A 162 -29.43 3.45 -0.66
N ILE A 163 -29.72 2.69 0.39
CA ILE A 163 -29.27 1.29 0.56
C ILE A 163 -30.49 0.41 0.78
N GLY A 164 -31.33 0.29 -0.26
CA GLY A 164 -32.40 -0.70 -0.25
C GLY A 164 -33.65 -0.25 -0.96
N ASP A 165 -33.55 0.03 -2.26
CA ASP A 165 -34.71 -0.24 -3.09
C ASP A 165 -34.96 -1.75 -3.03
N ARG A 166 -36.16 -2.14 -2.62
CA ARG A 166 -36.53 -3.53 -2.25
C ARG A 166 -36.46 -4.51 -3.43
N GLU A 167 -36.14 -4.03 -4.63
CA GLU A 167 -36.10 -4.82 -5.85
C GLU A 167 -34.89 -5.77 -5.95
N TYR A 168 -33.74 -5.48 -5.32
CA TYR A 168 -32.55 -6.35 -5.45
C TYR A 168 -32.73 -7.74 -4.81
N ARG A 169 -33.65 -7.89 -3.84
CA ARG A 169 -33.93 -9.19 -3.19
C ARG A 169 -34.92 -10.09 -3.96
N ARG A 170 -35.44 -9.66 -5.11
CA ARG A 170 -36.38 -10.46 -5.92
C ARG A 170 -35.72 -11.19 -7.11
N ALA A 171 -34.42 -11.00 -7.33
CA ALA A 171 -33.71 -11.57 -8.48
C ALA A 171 -32.80 -12.76 -8.14
N ILE A 172 -33.00 -13.42 -6.99
CA ILE A 172 -32.34 -14.69 -6.64
C ILE A 172 -33.40 -15.69 -6.18
#